data_AF-A0A6I5RK06-F1
#
_entry.id   AF-A0A6I5RK06-F1
#
_cell.length_a   1.000
_cell.length_b   1.000
_cell.length_c   1.000
_cell.angle_alpha   90.00
_cell.angle_beta   90.00
_cell.angle_gamma   90.00
#
_symmetry.space_group_name_H-M   'P 1'
#
loop_
_entity.id
_entity.type
_entity.pdbx_description
1 polymer ?
#
loop_
_entity_poly.entity_id
_entity_poly.type
_entity_poly.pdbx_seq_one_letter_code
_entity_poly.pdbx_strand_id
1 'polypeptide(L)' 'MSKQVRISLSDKDAEYLADIAKKMGIKEAEVMKKGLQLMALYARTRTEESSTLILKDEEGGKEVMII' A
#
# COMPACT_ATOMS: atom_id res chain seq x y z
N MET A 1 -6.88 21.49 0.02
CA MET A 1 -5.93 21.55 -1.11
C MET A 1 -5.36 20.16 -1.34
N SER A 2 -5.44 19.60 -2.54
CA SER A 2 -4.75 18.36 -2.89
C SER A 2 -3.33 18.69 -3.37
N LYS A 3 -2.31 18.04 -2.79
CA LYS A 3 -0.94 18.07 -3.34
C LYS A 3 -0.84 17.02 -4.44
N GLN A 4 -0.37 17.41 -5.61
CA GLN A 4 -0.02 16.47 -6.68
C GLN A 4 1.43 16.02 -6.52
N VAL A 5 1.65 14.71 -6.56
CA VAL A 5 2.99 14.09 -6.58
C VAL A 5 3.12 13.35 -7.90
N ARG A 6 4.21 13.59 -8.63
CA ARG A 6 4.56 12.83 -9.84
C ARG A 6 5.59 11.78 -9.49
N ILE A 7 5.37 10.56 -9.97
CA ILE A 7 6.22 9.41 -9.70
C ILE A 7 6.60 8.82 -11.05
N SER A 8 7.89 8.54 -11.24
CA SER A 8 8.40 7.81 -12.39
C SER A 8 8.68 6.38 -11.96
N LEU A 9 8.10 5.42 -12.67
CA LEU A 9 8.28 4.00 -12.46
C LEU A 9 9.02 3.40 -13.66
N SER A 10 9.70 2.26 -13.45
CA SER A 10 10.13 1.45 -14.59
C SER A 10 8.91 0.87 -15.29
N ASP A 11 9.06 0.50 -16.57
CA ASP A 11 7.96 -0.07 -17.36
C ASP A 11 7.35 -1.30 -16.67
N LYS A 12 8.21 -2.17 -16.10
CA LYS A 12 7.79 -3.36 -15.38
C LYS A 12 7.01 -3.05 -14.09
N ASP A 13 7.45 -2.04 -13.34
CA ASP A 13 6.75 -1.64 -12.11
C ASP A 13 5.40 -0.97 -12.43
N ALA A 14 5.33 -0.23 -13.54
CA ALA A 14 4.08 0.34 -14.04
C ALA A 14 3.09 -0.74 -14.47
N GLU A 15 3.54 -1.77 -15.19
CA GLU A 15 2.72 -2.93 -15.54
C GLU A 15 2.19 -3.65 -14.28
N TYR A 16 3.05 -3.85 -13.29
CA TYR A 16 2.66 -4.49 -12.04
C TYR A 16 1.61 -3.67 -11.26
N LEU A 17 1.77 -2.35 -11.22
CA LEU A 17 0.79 -1.44 -10.61
C LEU A 17 -0.56 -1.50 -11.34
N ALA A 18 -0.54 -1.49 -12.67
CA ALA A 18 -1.74 -1.60 -13.50
C ALA A 18 -2.49 -2.92 -13.26
N ASP A 19 -1.75 -4.03 -13.14
CA ASP A 19 -2.32 -5.36 -12.86
C ASP A 19 -2.98 -5.43 -11.48
N ILE A 20 -2.36 -4.84 -10.45
CA ILE A 20 -2.95 -4.76 -9.10
C ILE A 20 -4.23 -3.91 -9.16
N ALA A 21 -4.17 -2.73 -9.77
CA ALA A 21 -5.30 -1.83 -9.89
C ALA A 21 -6.49 -2.53 -10.58
N LYS A 22 -6.21 -3.28 -11.65
CA LYS A 22 -7.20 -4.08 -12.38
C LYS A 22 -7.82 -5.17 -11.52
N LYS A 23 -7.01 -5.96 -10.81
CA LYS A 23 -7.51 -7.04 -9.91
C LYS A 23 -8.39 -6.50 -8.79
N MET A 24 -8.06 -5.31 -8.28
CA MET A 24 -8.78 -4.65 -7.21
C MET A 24 -9.99 -3.83 -7.70
N GLY A 25 -10.17 -3.64 -9.01
CA GLY A 25 -11.23 -2.81 -9.56
C GLY A 25 -11.11 -1.32 -9.20
N ILE A 26 -9.89 -0.82 -8.96
CA ILE A 26 -9.62 0.57 -8.56
C ILE A 26 -8.63 1.25 -9.51
N LYS A 27 -8.43 2.56 -9.34
CA LYS A 27 -7.42 3.33 -10.09
C LYS A 27 -6.02 3.09 -9.52
N GLU A 28 -5.00 3.10 -10.36
CA GLU A 28 -3.58 3.02 -9.96
C GLU A 28 -3.21 4.05 -8.89
N ALA A 29 -3.72 5.28 -9.00
CA ALA A 29 -3.51 6.32 -8.00
C ALA A 29 -4.03 5.93 -6.61
N GLU A 30 -5.13 5.16 -6.53
CA GLU A 30 -5.69 4.69 -5.27
C GLU A 30 -4.86 3.54 -4.69
N VAL A 31 -4.29 2.67 -5.55
CA VAL A 31 -3.31 1.65 -5.14
C VAL A 31 -2.08 2.33 -4.52
N MET A 32 -1.51 3.33 -5.19
CA MET A 32 -0.35 4.08 -4.69
C MET A 32 -0.65 4.79 -3.37
N LYS A 33 -1.85 5.38 -3.23
CA LYS A 33 -2.30 6.01 -1.99
C LYS A 33 -2.39 5.01 -0.84
N LYS A 34 -2.98 3.82 -1.07
CA LYS A 34 -3.04 2.74 -0.07
C LYS A 34 -1.64 2.24 0.29
N GLY A 35 -0.75 2.08 -0.69
CA GLY A 35 0.65 1.70 -0.48
C GLY A 35 1.41 2.72 0.39
N LEU A 36 1.25 4.02 0.09
CA LEU A 36 1.84 5.09 0.90
C LEU A 36 1.32 5.11 2.34
N GLN A 37 0.02 4.86 2.55
CA GLN A 37 -0.56 4.75 3.89
C GLN A 37 0.03 3.58 4.68
N LEU A 38 0.20 2.42 4.03
CA LEU A 38 0.83 1.25 4.64
C LEU A 38 2.28 1.53 5.03
N MET A 39 3.06 2.15 4.13
CA MET A 39 4.45 2.54 4.39
C MET A 39 4.57 3.58 5.51
N ALA A 40 3.64 4.53 5.58
CA ALA A 40 3.61 5.51 6.68
C ALA A 40 3.30 4.85 8.03
N LEU A 41 2.35 3.90 8.05
CA LEU A 41 2.05 3.11 9.23
C LEU A 41 3.27 2.30 9.65
N TYR A 42 3.93 1.63 8.71
CA TYR A 42 5.19 0.90 8.95
C TYR A 42 6.29 1.80 9.54
N ALA A 43 6.53 2.97 8.96
CA ALA A 43 7.56 3.90 9.44
C ALA A 43 7.29 4.33 10.89
N ARG A 44 6.01 4.58 11.23
CA ARG A 44 5.60 4.88 12.61
C ARG A 44 5.80 3.69 13.55
N THR A 45 5.49 2.48 13.09
CA THR A 45 5.68 1.27 13.92
C THR A 45 7.13 0.92 14.19
N ARG A 46 8.08 1.32 13.32
CA ARG A 46 9.51 1.17 13.61
C ARG A 46 10.03 2.17 14.64
N THR A 47 9.32 3.27 14.88
CA THR A 47 9.68 4.26 15.91
C THR A 47 9.08 3.96 17.27
N GLU A 48 8.13 3.03 17.37
CA GLU A 48 7.51 2.57 18.62
C GLU A 48 7.95 1.11 18.85
N GLU A 49 8.73 0.83 19.91
CA GLU A 49 9.26 -0.51 20.20
C GLU A 49 8.13 -1.56 20.21
N SER A 50 8.16 -2.48 19.23
CA SER A 50 7.22 -3.60 19.04
C SER A 50 5.81 -3.25 18.56
N SER A 51 5.65 -2.98 17.26
CA SER A 51 4.33 -3.00 16.63
C SER A 51 4.18 -4.12 15.61
N THR A 52 3.17 -4.98 15.82
CA THR A 52 2.72 -5.98 14.83
C THR A 52 1.64 -5.38 13.97
N LEU A 53 1.77 -5.46 12.64
CA LEU A 53 0.80 -4.93 11.69
C LEU A 53 -0.10 -6.08 11.20
N ILE A 54 -1.34 -6.09 11.68
CA ILE A 54 -2.33 -7.11 11.30
C ILE A 54 -3.19 -6.53 10.18
N LEU A 55 -3.05 -7.08 8.98
CA LEU A 55 -3.92 -6.78 7.86
C LEU A 55 -5.15 -7.68 7.99
N LYS A 56 -6.34 -7.07 7.96
CA LYS A 56 -7.61 -7.79 7.90
C LYS A 56 -8.21 -7.55 6.52
N ASP A 57 -8.58 -8.63 5.85
CA ASP A 57 -9.47 -8.51 4.70
C ASP A 57 -10.91 -8.26 5.16
N GLU A 58 -11.80 -7.99 4.20
CA GLU A 58 -13.22 -7.73 4.44
C GLU A 58 -14.01 -8.99 4.84
N GLU A 59 -13.47 -10.19 4.63
CA GLU A 59 -14.02 -11.49 5.03
C GLU A 59 -13.55 -11.94 6.43
N GLY A 60 -12.72 -11.15 7.10
CA GLY A 60 -12.17 -11.45 8.43
C GLY A 60 -10.92 -12.33 8.40
N GLY A 61 -10.36 -12.61 7.22
CA GLY A 61 -9.03 -13.18 7.04
C GLY A 61 -7.99 -12.26 7.68
N LYS A 62 -7.17 -12.82 8.57
CA LYS A 62 -6.06 -12.10 9.21
C LYS A 62 -4.76 -12.52 8.52
N GLU A 63 -4.16 -11.61 7.76
CA GLU A 63 -2.76 -11.74 7.36
C GLU A 63 -1.89 -10.96 8.33
N VAL A 64 -1.04 -11.69 9.05
CA VAL A 64 -0.03 -11.07 9.90
C VAL A 64 1.16 -10.72 9.02
N MET A 65 1.39 -9.44 8.80
CA MET A 65 2.60 -8.98 8.14
C MET A 65 3.69 -8.87 9.21
N ILE A 66 4.48 -9.92 9.37
CA ILE A 66 5.72 -9.91 10.16
C ILE A 66 6.84 -9.48 9.21
N ILE A 67 7.42 -8.29 9.43
CA ILE A 67 8.55 -7.76 8.65
C ILE A 67 9.81 -7.79 9.50
#